data_AF-A0A523N313-F1
#
_entry.id   AF-A0A523N313-F1
#
_cell.length_a   1.000
_cell.length_b   1.000
_cell.length_c   1.000
_cell.angle_alpha   90.00
_cell.angle_beta   90.00
_cell.angle_gamma   90.00
#
_symmetry.space_group_name_H-M   'P 1'
#
loop_
_entity.id
_entity.type
_entity.pdbx_description
1 polymer ?
#
loop_
_entity_poly.entity_id
_entity_poly.type
_entity_poly.pdbx_seq_one_letter_code
_entity_poly.pdbx_strand_id
1 'polypeptide(L)'
;MKPLRIAVLWGFGLLLLTALAGAQSAEDWYRQGFEHSLQENSPAAIQAYRNALDLRLDWAEAHHALGTLLFRSGQGPQAIAQFRMAARAYARRQDAQAVTNLGIIRRNLKQAYRELGLDPKDFEQIESIPGLPTAPKWRTAGTGFLAGAQGTVLTSNHAVKDAQKIRIRLTDGSTHPARLKKSFMVYDVAVLEMQPSGPVSLKRLSLGDSSLMKKGDPVYALNDPQSADSRNGNLLAVNALESNKIIFHVGIPAGPGDSGGPLFNHKGEVVGMLLTREDIQKIFLRMKPVPENTSFAIKSDYLRQTLKRVSRSGETSPSGHPATGSLAALTEVIASGTVTIEVSP
;
A
#
# COMPACT_ATOMS: atom_id res chain seq x y z
N MET A 1 -36.67 -0.78 -32.53
CA MET A 1 -35.33 -0.56 -31.93
C MET A 1 -34.43 -1.72 -32.36
N LYS A 2 -33.29 -1.46 -33.03
CA LYS A 2 -32.35 -2.51 -33.49
C LYS A 2 -31.36 -2.85 -32.36
N PRO A 3 -30.97 -4.12 -32.14
CA PRO A 3 -30.03 -4.48 -31.09
C PRO A 3 -28.62 -3.97 -31.45
N LEU A 4 -27.99 -3.26 -30.52
CA LEU A 4 -26.65 -2.69 -30.68
C LEU A 4 -25.58 -3.76 -30.45
N ARG A 5 -24.71 -4.00 -31.44
CA ARG A 5 -23.61 -4.97 -31.34
C ARG A 5 -22.34 -4.29 -30.84
N ILE A 6 -21.99 -4.51 -29.57
CA ILE A 6 -20.69 -4.16 -29.00
C ILE A 6 -19.74 -5.33 -29.24
N ALA A 7 -18.59 -5.07 -29.85
CA ALA A 7 -17.58 -6.08 -30.12
C ALA A 7 -17.03 -6.68 -28.82
N VAL A 8 -17.25 -7.98 -28.60
CA VAL A 8 -16.63 -8.80 -27.56
C VAL A 8 -15.61 -9.68 -28.25
N LEU A 9 -14.33 -9.56 -27.89
CA LEU A 9 -13.28 -10.47 -28.36
C LEU A 9 -12.88 -11.39 -27.21
N TRP A 10 -12.92 -12.69 -27.50
CA TRP A 10 -12.56 -13.78 -26.60
C TRP A 10 -11.07 -14.04 -26.67
N GLY A 11 -10.42 -14.09 -25.51
CA GLY A 11 -9.03 -14.49 -25.37
C GLY A 11 -8.73 -14.81 -23.91
N PHE A 12 -9.11 -15.99 -23.46
CA PHE A 12 -8.70 -16.52 -22.16
C PHE A 12 -8.14 -17.93 -22.33
N GLY A 13 -6.87 -18.09 -21.97
CA GLY A 13 -6.28 -19.40 -21.69
C GLY A 13 -6.90 -19.96 -20.42
N LEU A 14 -7.48 -21.15 -20.53
CA LEU A 14 -8.12 -21.87 -19.45
C LEU A 14 -7.03 -22.53 -18.58
N LEU A 15 -6.92 -22.13 -17.31
CA LEU A 15 -6.09 -22.83 -16.32
C LEU A 15 -7.00 -23.29 -15.18
N LEU A 16 -7.27 -24.60 -15.18
CA LEU A 16 -8.06 -25.29 -14.17
C LEU A 16 -7.15 -25.53 -12.95
N LEU A 17 -7.50 -24.98 -11.79
CA LEU A 17 -6.92 -25.39 -10.52
C LEU A 17 -8.01 -25.38 -9.44
N THR A 18 -8.05 -26.50 -8.74
CA THR A 18 -9.05 -26.92 -7.74
C THR A 18 -9.16 -25.94 -6.57
N ALA A 19 -10.39 -25.67 -6.16
CA ALA A 19 -10.74 -24.80 -5.05
C ALA A 19 -10.26 -25.37 -3.70
N LEU A 20 -9.33 -24.67 -3.06
CA LEU A 20 -9.15 -24.65 -1.62
C LEU A 20 -9.67 -23.30 -1.13
N ALA A 21 -10.48 -23.30 -0.08
CA ALA A 21 -11.07 -22.10 0.53
C ALA A 21 -9.97 -21.21 1.15
N GLY A 22 -9.29 -20.44 0.29
CA GLY A 22 -8.37 -19.35 0.62
C GLY A 22 -8.99 -18.00 0.23
N ALA A 23 -8.42 -16.91 0.74
CA ALA A 23 -8.86 -15.56 0.39
C ALA A 23 -8.95 -15.41 -1.14
N GLN A 24 -10.12 -15.01 -1.66
CA GLN A 24 -10.33 -14.86 -3.10
C GLN A 24 -9.37 -13.81 -3.66
N SER A 25 -8.59 -14.20 -4.67
CA SER A 25 -7.67 -13.32 -5.39
C SER A 25 -8.44 -12.34 -6.30
N ALA A 26 -7.75 -11.33 -6.81
CA ALA A 26 -8.34 -10.45 -7.83
C ALA A 26 -8.80 -11.27 -9.04
N GLU A 27 -7.99 -12.25 -9.45
CA GLU A 27 -8.22 -13.18 -10.54
C GLU A 27 -9.47 -14.04 -10.32
N ASP A 28 -9.71 -14.50 -9.09
CA ASP A 28 -10.91 -15.24 -8.72
C ASP A 28 -12.18 -14.39 -8.85
N TRP A 29 -12.12 -13.14 -8.39
CA TRP A 29 -13.23 -12.20 -8.51
C TRP A 29 -13.51 -11.82 -9.96
N TYR A 30 -12.46 -11.61 -10.76
CA TYR A 30 -12.62 -11.31 -12.18
C TYR A 30 -13.25 -12.48 -12.93
N ARG A 31 -12.81 -13.72 -12.64
CA ARG A 31 -13.39 -14.94 -13.22
C ARG A 31 -14.86 -15.10 -12.86
N GLN A 32 -15.23 -14.92 -11.59
CA GLN A 32 -16.63 -14.91 -11.16
C GLN A 32 -17.45 -13.82 -11.88
N GLY A 33 -16.87 -12.63 -12.04
CA GLY A 33 -17.51 -11.55 -12.79
C GLY A 33 -17.80 -11.93 -14.23
N PHE A 34 -16.85 -12.61 -14.87
CA PHE A 34 -17.02 -13.14 -16.22
C PHE A 34 -18.08 -14.23 -16.30
N GLU A 35 -18.06 -15.21 -15.40
CA GLU A 35 -19.06 -16.27 -15.33
C GLU A 35 -20.48 -15.73 -15.13
N HIS A 36 -20.67 -14.79 -14.21
CA HIS A 36 -21.96 -14.13 -14.01
C HIS A 36 -22.39 -13.31 -15.22
N SER A 37 -21.45 -12.71 -15.96
CA SER A 37 -21.75 -11.99 -17.20
C SER A 37 -22.26 -12.93 -18.30
N LEU A 38 -21.71 -14.16 -18.39
CA LEU A 38 -22.22 -15.20 -19.30
C LEU A 38 -23.61 -15.70 -18.92
N GLN A 39 -23.94 -15.68 -17.63
CA GLN A 39 -25.26 -16.02 -17.10
C GLN A 39 -26.26 -14.85 -17.21
N GLU A 40 -25.88 -13.74 -17.83
CA GLU A 40 -26.65 -12.49 -17.88
C GLU A 40 -27.02 -11.91 -16.50
N ASN A 41 -26.37 -12.38 -15.43
CA ASN A 41 -26.53 -11.89 -14.07
C ASN A 41 -25.68 -10.62 -13.87
N SER A 42 -26.12 -9.54 -14.52
CA SER A 42 -25.44 -8.24 -14.53
C SER A 42 -25.12 -7.70 -13.12
N PRO A 43 -26.04 -7.76 -12.12
CA PRO A 43 -25.73 -7.30 -10.76
C PRO A 43 -24.56 -8.04 -10.10
N ALA A 44 -24.56 -9.37 -10.15
CA ALA A 44 -23.49 -10.18 -9.55
C ALA A 44 -22.15 -9.98 -10.28
N ALA A 45 -22.20 -9.90 -11.60
CA ALA A 45 -21.02 -9.64 -12.43
C ALA A 45 -20.39 -8.28 -12.14
N ILE A 46 -21.20 -7.22 -12.04
CA ILE A 46 -20.72 -5.87 -11.66
C ILE A 46 -20.03 -5.92 -10.30
N GLN A 47 -20.64 -6.58 -9.31
CA GLN A 47 -20.07 -6.63 -7.97
C GLN A 47 -18.76 -7.42 -7.93
N ALA A 48 -18.69 -8.55 -8.62
CA ALA A 48 -17.47 -9.35 -8.70
C ALA A 48 -16.32 -8.59 -9.39
N TYR A 49 -16.59 -7.88 -10.50
CA TYR A 49 -15.58 -7.02 -11.12
C TYR A 49 -15.14 -5.86 -10.22
N ARG A 50 -16.04 -5.28 -9.42
CA ARG A 50 -15.67 -4.27 -8.41
C ARG A 50 -14.75 -4.86 -7.34
N ASN A 51 -15.07 -6.04 -6.83
CA ASN A 51 -14.22 -6.73 -5.86
C ASN A 51 -12.83 -7.04 -6.43
N ALA A 52 -12.74 -7.41 -7.70
CA ALA A 52 -11.45 -7.59 -8.39
C ALA A 52 -10.65 -6.28 -8.44
N LEU A 53 -11.30 -5.18 -8.80
CA LEU A 53 -10.68 -3.85 -8.85
C LEU A 53 -10.31 -3.31 -7.47
N ASP A 54 -10.99 -3.71 -6.41
CA ASP A 54 -10.61 -3.37 -5.03
C ASP A 54 -9.27 -4.02 -4.62
N LEU A 55 -8.94 -5.18 -5.19
CA LEU A 55 -7.67 -5.87 -4.96
C LEU A 55 -6.58 -5.46 -5.96
N ARG A 56 -6.95 -5.12 -7.20
CA ARG A 56 -6.05 -4.70 -8.27
C ARG A 56 -6.61 -3.51 -9.05
N LEU A 57 -6.29 -2.31 -8.54
CA LEU A 57 -6.88 -1.05 -8.99
C LEU A 57 -6.50 -0.64 -10.42
N ASP A 58 -5.34 -1.05 -10.92
CA ASP A 58 -4.85 -0.68 -12.26
C ASP A 58 -5.07 -1.79 -13.29
N TRP A 59 -6.03 -2.67 -13.04
CA TRP A 59 -6.30 -3.80 -13.92
C TRP A 59 -7.15 -3.40 -15.13
N ALA A 60 -6.45 -3.23 -16.27
CA ALA A 60 -7.03 -2.75 -17.51
C ALA A 60 -8.20 -3.62 -18.01
N GLU A 61 -8.05 -4.94 -17.99
CA GLU A 61 -9.06 -5.91 -18.42
C GLU A 61 -10.34 -5.82 -17.55
N ALA A 62 -10.18 -5.73 -16.22
CA ALA A 62 -11.30 -5.63 -15.28
C ALA A 62 -12.09 -4.32 -15.47
N HIS A 63 -11.39 -3.20 -15.67
CA HIS A 63 -12.03 -1.94 -16.02
C HIS A 63 -12.77 -2.00 -17.35
N HIS A 64 -12.21 -2.64 -18.38
CA HIS A 64 -12.87 -2.82 -19.67
C HIS A 64 -14.16 -3.65 -19.52
N ALA A 65 -14.06 -4.83 -18.89
CA ALA A 65 -15.19 -5.73 -18.71
C ALA A 65 -16.34 -5.06 -17.94
N LEU A 66 -16.02 -4.38 -16.83
CA LEU A 66 -16.98 -3.64 -16.04
C LEU A 66 -17.61 -2.49 -16.86
N GLY A 67 -16.80 -1.74 -17.61
CA GLY A 67 -17.30 -0.66 -18.48
C GLY A 67 -18.28 -1.16 -19.54
N THR A 68 -17.98 -2.28 -20.19
CA THR A 68 -18.88 -2.88 -21.19
C THR A 68 -20.20 -3.34 -20.57
N LEU A 69 -20.14 -3.93 -19.39
CA LEU A 69 -21.34 -4.40 -18.69
C LEU A 69 -22.23 -3.25 -18.22
N LEU A 70 -21.64 -2.20 -17.65
CA LEU A 70 -22.33 -0.98 -17.25
C LEU A 70 -23.00 -0.29 -18.44
N PHE A 71 -22.30 -0.22 -19.57
CA PHE A 71 -22.83 0.40 -20.79
C PHE A 71 -24.09 -0.32 -21.28
N ARG A 72 -24.05 -1.67 -21.33
CA ARG A 72 -25.20 -2.51 -21.69
C ARG A 72 -26.36 -2.39 -20.71
N SER A 73 -26.04 -2.13 -19.44
CA SER A 73 -27.02 -1.93 -18.37
C SER A 73 -27.60 -0.51 -18.33
N GLY A 74 -27.31 0.34 -19.32
CA GLY A 74 -27.78 1.73 -19.38
C GLY A 74 -27.03 2.70 -18.45
N GLN A 75 -26.00 2.23 -17.74
CA GLN A 75 -25.16 3.00 -16.81
C GLN A 75 -24.03 3.71 -17.58
N GLY A 76 -24.42 4.54 -18.54
CA GLY A 76 -23.52 5.20 -19.50
C GLY A 76 -22.37 6.00 -18.88
N PRO A 77 -22.63 6.92 -17.93
CA PRO A 77 -21.58 7.67 -17.25
C PRO A 77 -20.60 6.76 -16.48
N GLN A 78 -21.11 5.74 -15.76
CA GLN A 78 -20.25 4.75 -15.09
C GLN A 78 -19.37 4.01 -16.09
N ALA A 79 -19.92 3.62 -17.25
CA ALA A 79 -19.19 2.93 -18.29
C ALA A 79 -18.04 3.77 -18.86
N ILE A 80 -18.29 5.06 -19.15
CA ILE A 80 -17.27 6.00 -19.63
C ILE A 80 -16.10 6.10 -18.65
N ALA A 81 -16.39 6.20 -17.34
CA ALA A 81 -15.35 6.27 -16.32
C ALA A 81 -14.45 5.03 -16.33
N GLN A 82 -15.07 3.83 -16.40
CA GLN A 82 -14.34 2.57 -16.44
C GLN A 82 -13.52 2.41 -17.73
N PHE A 83 -14.06 2.79 -18.89
CA PHE A 83 -13.30 2.78 -20.14
C PHE A 83 -12.11 3.75 -20.11
N ARG A 84 -12.23 4.92 -19.48
CA ARG A 84 -11.07 5.84 -19.32
C ARG A 84 -9.99 5.26 -18.42
N MET A 85 -10.37 4.58 -17.33
CA MET A 85 -9.42 3.87 -16.47
C MET A 85 -8.71 2.75 -17.24
N ALA A 86 -9.44 1.94 -18.01
CA ALA A 86 -8.86 0.92 -18.89
C ALA A 86 -7.91 1.53 -19.92
N ALA A 87 -8.28 2.65 -20.55
CA ALA A 87 -7.43 3.34 -21.53
C ALA A 87 -6.12 3.82 -20.91
N ARG A 88 -6.18 4.43 -19.71
CA ARG A 88 -4.99 4.87 -18.97
C ARG A 88 -4.08 3.69 -18.62
N ALA A 89 -4.66 2.59 -18.14
CA ALA A 89 -3.90 1.39 -17.77
C ALA A 89 -3.23 0.74 -19.00
N TYR A 90 -3.95 0.58 -20.11
CA TYR A 90 -3.37 0.04 -21.35
C TYR A 90 -2.32 0.96 -21.97
N ALA A 91 -2.48 2.29 -21.89
CA ALA A 91 -1.50 3.24 -22.42
C ALA A 91 -0.14 3.18 -21.72
N ARG A 92 -0.07 2.66 -20.48
CA ARG A 92 1.19 2.45 -19.77
C ARG A 92 1.90 1.15 -20.15
N ARG A 93 1.21 0.24 -20.84
CA ARG A 93 1.76 -1.04 -21.30
C ARG A 93 2.31 -0.90 -22.71
N GLN A 94 3.50 -1.45 -22.97
CA GLN A 94 4.18 -1.35 -24.27
C GLN A 94 4.00 -2.62 -25.14
N ASP A 95 3.13 -3.54 -24.73
CA ASP A 95 2.90 -4.80 -25.44
C ASP A 95 1.85 -4.66 -26.58
N ALA A 96 1.97 -5.49 -27.61
CA ALA A 96 1.11 -5.42 -28.80
C ALA A 96 -0.38 -5.65 -28.49
N GLN A 97 -0.67 -6.47 -27.48
CA GLN A 97 -2.03 -6.74 -27.02
C GLN A 97 -2.63 -5.49 -26.38
N ALA A 98 -1.87 -4.76 -25.56
CA ALA A 98 -2.30 -3.50 -24.96
C ALA A 98 -2.60 -2.43 -26.02
N VAL A 99 -1.78 -2.32 -27.08
CA VAL A 99 -2.05 -1.38 -28.20
C VAL A 99 -3.38 -1.71 -28.88
N THR A 100 -3.62 -2.99 -29.15
CA THR A 100 -4.86 -3.48 -29.76
C THR A 100 -6.07 -3.18 -28.88
N ASN A 101 -5.97 -3.53 -27.59
CA ASN A 101 -7.04 -3.31 -26.62
C ASN A 101 -7.33 -1.81 -26.42
N LEU A 102 -6.30 -0.96 -26.36
CA LEU A 102 -6.47 0.49 -26.30
C LEU A 102 -7.25 1.03 -27.50
N GLY A 103 -7.01 0.49 -28.71
CA GLY A 103 -7.79 0.81 -29.90
C GLY A 103 -9.28 0.47 -29.75
N ILE A 104 -9.60 -0.68 -29.15
CA ILE A 104 -10.97 -1.10 -28.84
C ILE A 104 -11.60 -0.15 -27.81
N ILE A 105 -10.91 0.13 -26.71
CA ILE A 105 -11.39 1.04 -25.66
C ILE A 105 -11.69 2.43 -26.21
N ARG A 106 -10.81 2.99 -27.05
CA ARG A 106 -11.03 4.30 -27.68
C ARG A 106 -12.28 4.32 -28.56
N ARG A 107 -12.57 3.24 -29.28
CA ARG A 107 -13.82 3.10 -30.05
C ARG A 107 -15.04 3.04 -29.14
N ASN A 108 -14.97 2.24 -28.06
CA ASN A 108 -16.06 2.13 -27.08
C ASN A 108 -16.32 3.48 -26.38
N LEU A 109 -15.28 4.23 -26.03
CA LEU A 109 -15.42 5.60 -25.52
C LEU A 109 -16.10 6.52 -26.52
N LYS A 110 -15.61 6.56 -27.76
CA LYS A 110 -16.21 7.38 -28.83
C LYS A 110 -17.67 7.02 -29.09
N GLN A 111 -18.03 5.74 -28.96
CA GLN A 111 -19.40 5.29 -29.06
C GLN A 111 -20.23 5.77 -27.86
N ALA A 112 -19.75 5.54 -26.64
CA ALA A 112 -20.47 5.91 -25.42
C ALA A 112 -20.72 7.43 -25.33
N TYR A 113 -19.74 8.25 -25.67
CA TYR A 113 -19.90 9.70 -25.74
C TYR A 113 -20.99 10.11 -26.74
N ARG A 114 -20.98 9.52 -27.95
CA ARG A 114 -21.97 9.82 -28.98
C ARG A 114 -23.39 9.43 -28.58
N GLU A 115 -23.57 8.26 -27.99
CA GLU A 115 -24.89 7.77 -27.59
C GLU A 115 -25.51 8.56 -26.44
N LEU A 116 -24.67 9.08 -25.55
CA LEU A 116 -25.11 9.88 -24.41
C LEU A 116 -25.15 11.38 -24.71
N GLY A 117 -24.73 11.80 -25.91
CA GLY A 117 -24.65 13.22 -26.28
C GLY A 117 -23.64 14.01 -25.44
N LEU A 118 -22.55 13.37 -25.01
CA LEU A 118 -21.57 13.94 -24.10
C LEU A 118 -20.25 14.27 -24.82
N ASP A 119 -19.58 15.35 -24.40
CA ASP A 119 -18.26 15.71 -24.88
C ASP A 119 -17.18 15.01 -24.02
N PRO A 120 -16.11 14.44 -24.61
CA PRO A 120 -14.97 13.92 -23.85
C PRO A 120 -14.40 14.87 -22.79
N LYS A 121 -14.51 16.20 -23.02
CA LYS A 121 -14.10 17.27 -22.10
C LYS A 121 -14.93 17.33 -20.83
N ASP A 122 -16.21 16.95 -20.89
CA ASP A 122 -17.09 16.86 -19.71
C ASP A 122 -16.55 15.87 -18.67
N PHE A 123 -15.67 14.97 -19.10
CA PHE A 123 -15.07 13.93 -18.28
C PHE A 123 -13.57 14.16 -18.00
N GLU A 124 -13.00 15.30 -18.41
CA GLU A 124 -11.64 15.69 -18.01
C GLU A 124 -11.54 15.86 -16.48
N GLN A 125 -12.65 16.20 -15.82
CA GLN A 125 -12.76 16.29 -14.36
C GLN A 125 -13.60 15.17 -13.73
N ILE A 126 -13.62 13.94 -14.27
CA ILE A 126 -14.41 12.80 -13.75
C ILE A 126 -14.45 12.64 -12.22
N GLU A 127 -13.38 13.03 -11.53
CA GLU A 127 -13.29 13.02 -10.07
C GLU A 127 -14.32 13.92 -9.35
N SER A 128 -15.04 14.77 -10.08
CA SER A 128 -16.06 15.69 -9.57
C SER A 128 -17.52 15.24 -9.82
N ILE A 129 -17.77 14.15 -10.56
CA ILE A 129 -19.13 13.65 -10.82
C ILE A 129 -19.61 12.80 -9.62
N PRO A 130 -20.66 13.21 -8.88
CA PRO A 130 -21.17 12.47 -7.73
C PRO A 130 -21.75 11.09 -8.13
N GLY A 131 -21.45 10.05 -7.35
CA GLY A 131 -22.05 8.71 -7.52
C GLY A 131 -21.35 7.77 -8.50
N LEU A 132 -20.27 8.21 -9.17
CA LEU A 132 -19.33 7.29 -9.80
C LEU A 132 -18.43 6.67 -8.72
N PRO A 133 -18.10 5.36 -8.77
CA PRO A 133 -16.99 4.85 -7.99
C PRO A 133 -15.71 5.50 -8.52
N THR A 134 -15.35 6.64 -7.94
CA THR A 134 -14.04 7.25 -8.15
C THR A 134 -13.02 6.26 -7.63
N ALA A 135 -11.92 6.06 -8.38
CA ALA A 135 -10.78 5.34 -7.84
C ALA A 135 -10.48 5.93 -6.45
N PRO A 136 -10.28 5.08 -5.42
CA PRO A 136 -10.04 5.56 -4.07
C PRO A 136 -8.98 6.65 -4.10
N LYS A 137 -9.27 7.83 -3.52
CA LYS A 137 -8.29 8.89 -3.39
C LYS A 137 -7.28 8.42 -2.35
N TRP A 138 -6.09 8.08 -2.82
CA TRP A 138 -4.99 7.64 -1.97
C TRP A 138 -4.18 8.85 -1.55
N ARG A 139 -3.84 8.89 -0.27
CA ARG A 139 -2.85 9.83 0.28
C ARG A 139 -1.76 9.07 0.99
N THR A 140 -0.55 9.58 0.92
CA THR A 140 0.55 9.12 1.78
C THR A 140 0.20 9.44 3.23
N ALA A 141 0.24 8.41 4.08
CA ALA A 141 -0.07 8.52 5.49
C ALA A 141 1.17 8.44 6.39
N GLY A 142 2.24 7.81 5.92
CA GLY A 142 3.47 7.64 6.67
C GLY A 142 4.41 6.64 6.02
N THR A 143 5.42 6.24 6.79
CA THR A 143 6.40 5.23 6.40
C THR A 143 6.22 3.99 7.25
N GLY A 144 6.62 2.84 6.72
CA GLY A 144 6.68 1.60 7.46
C GLY A 144 7.85 0.75 7.00
N PHE A 145 7.97 -0.45 7.56
CA PHE A 145 8.99 -1.38 7.13
C PHE A 145 8.58 -2.84 7.34
N LEU A 146 9.11 -3.71 6.49
CA LEU A 146 8.88 -5.15 6.50
C LEU A 146 9.72 -5.80 7.61
N ALA A 147 9.07 -6.46 8.58
CA ALA A 147 9.76 -7.13 9.69
C ALA A 147 8.93 -8.29 10.25
N GLY A 148 9.60 -9.32 10.77
CA GLY A 148 8.93 -10.50 11.34
C GLY A 148 8.53 -11.52 10.28
N ALA A 149 7.26 -11.94 10.28
CA ALA A 149 6.74 -12.90 9.29
C ALA A 149 6.67 -12.28 7.88
N GLN A 150 6.52 -13.14 6.86
CA GLN A 150 6.46 -12.67 5.47
C GLN A 150 5.27 -11.70 5.27
N GLY A 151 5.50 -10.58 4.57
CA GLY A 151 4.46 -9.57 4.32
C GLY A 151 4.02 -8.76 5.54
N THR A 152 4.61 -8.97 6.73
CA THR A 152 4.31 -8.18 7.92
C THR A 152 5.00 -6.83 7.84
N VAL A 153 4.22 -5.75 8.02
CA VAL A 153 4.70 -4.37 8.00
C VAL A 153 4.42 -3.70 9.35
N LEU A 154 5.43 -3.05 9.92
CA LEU A 154 5.29 -2.16 11.06
C LEU A 154 5.16 -0.72 10.59
N THR A 155 4.28 0.05 11.22
CA THR A 155 4.12 1.49 10.99
C THR A 155 3.45 2.16 12.19
N SER A 156 3.22 3.47 12.12
CA SER A 156 2.48 4.23 13.13
C SER A 156 0.98 3.94 13.03
N ASN A 157 0.33 3.74 14.18
CA ASN A 157 -1.11 3.46 14.22
C ASN A 157 -1.96 4.63 13.74
N HIS A 158 -1.58 5.88 14.04
CA HIS A 158 -2.30 7.05 13.56
C HIS A 158 -2.31 7.16 12.02
N ALA A 159 -1.35 6.55 11.32
CA ALA A 159 -1.31 6.55 9.86
C ALA A 159 -2.49 5.77 9.27
N VAL A 160 -3.02 4.78 10.00
CA VAL A 160 -4.01 3.82 9.49
C VAL A 160 -5.33 3.79 10.27
N LYS A 161 -5.41 4.43 11.45
CA LYS A 161 -6.55 4.29 12.39
C LYS A 161 -7.93 4.63 11.80
N ASP A 162 -7.99 5.59 10.87
CA ASP A 162 -9.24 6.08 10.27
C ASP A 162 -9.37 5.66 8.78
N ALA A 163 -8.52 4.74 8.32
CA ALA A 163 -8.48 4.33 6.92
C ALA A 163 -9.52 3.25 6.62
N GLN A 164 -10.35 3.45 5.58
CA GLN A 164 -11.19 2.37 5.04
C GLN A 164 -10.37 1.39 4.18
N LYS A 165 -9.39 1.91 3.44
CA LYS A 165 -8.49 1.10 2.62
C LYS A 165 -7.04 1.46 2.92
N ILE A 166 -6.18 0.44 2.99
CA ILE A 166 -4.75 0.58 3.23
C ILE A 166 -4.01 -0.12 2.09
N ARG A 167 -2.97 0.51 1.57
CA ARG A 167 -2.02 -0.14 0.66
C ARG A 167 -0.59 0.22 1.01
N ILE A 168 0.31 -0.68 0.65
CA ILE A 168 1.75 -0.54 0.80
C ILE A 168 2.31 -0.24 -0.58
N ARG A 169 3.12 0.81 -0.68
CA ARG A 169 3.89 1.11 -1.88
C ARG A 169 5.36 0.78 -1.62
N LEU A 170 5.92 -0.12 -2.44
CA LEU A 170 7.31 -0.55 -2.37
C LEU A 170 8.23 0.45 -3.09
N THR A 171 9.53 0.25 -2.96
CA THR A 171 10.56 1.11 -3.57
C THR A 171 10.57 1.06 -5.09
N ASP A 172 10.13 -0.05 -5.69
CA ASP A 172 9.95 -0.19 -7.14
C ASP A 172 8.69 0.52 -7.67
N GLY A 173 7.93 1.18 -6.78
CA GLY A 173 6.68 1.89 -7.10
C GLY A 173 5.45 1.00 -7.18
N SER A 174 5.59 -0.33 -7.06
CA SER A 174 4.46 -1.25 -7.00
C SER A 174 3.63 -1.02 -5.75
N THR A 175 2.32 -1.21 -5.85
CA THR A 175 1.38 -1.03 -4.74
C THR A 175 0.61 -2.30 -4.45
N HIS A 176 0.48 -2.64 -3.18
CA HIS A 176 -0.20 -3.85 -2.72
C HIS A 176 -1.21 -3.53 -1.62
N PRO A 177 -2.45 -4.05 -1.68
CA PRO A 177 -3.39 -3.94 -0.59
C PRO A 177 -2.79 -4.45 0.73
N ALA A 178 -3.22 -3.89 1.86
CA ALA A 178 -2.84 -4.39 3.17
C ALA A 178 -4.03 -4.38 4.13
N ARG A 179 -3.95 -5.28 5.12
CA ARG A 179 -4.92 -5.38 6.20
C ARG A 179 -4.27 -5.01 7.51
N LEU A 180 -5.00 -4.30 8.35
CA LEU A 180 -4.61 -4.07 9.73
C LEU A 180 -4.77 -5.37 10.54
N LYS A 181 -3.67 -5.94 11.02
CA LYS A 181 -3.71 -7.14 11.89
C LYS A 181 -3.92 -6.75 13.34
N LYS A 182 -3.21 -5.71 13.80
CA LYS A 182 -3.31 -5.24 15.18
C LYS A 182 -2.83 -3.80 15.33
N SER A 183 -3.51 -3.05 16.19
CA SER A 183 -3.10 -1.73 16.66
C SER A 183 -2.78 -1.73 18.15
N PHE A 184 -1.77 -0.94 18.52
CA PHE A 184 -1.31 -0.71 19.88
C PHE A 184 -1.29 0.80 20.14
N MET A 185 -2.42 1.34 20.59
CA MET A 185 -2.67 2.78 20.66
C MET A 185 -1.74 3.54 21.62
N VAL A 186 -1.26 2.90 22.70
CA VAL A 186 -0.47 3.57 23.75
C VAL A 186 0.85 4.12 23.22
N TYR A 187 1.54 3.36 22.38
CA TYR A 187 2.78 3.79 21.73
C TYR A 187 2.61 3.93 20.23
N ASP A 188 1.36 4.07 19.78
CA ASP A 188 1.01 4.34 18.39
C ASP A 188 1.67 3.40 17.36
N VAL A 189 1.64 2.09 17.61
CA VAL A 189 2.17 1.07 16.68
C VAL A 189 1.03 0.33 15.98
N ALA A 190 1.13 0.14 14.68
CA ALA A 190 0.28 -0.75 13.90
C ALA A 190 1.11 -1.87 13.24
N VAL A 191 0.52 -3.06 13.21
CA VAL A 191 1.02 -4.23 12.48
C VAL A 191 0.06 -4.50 11.33
N LEU A 192 0.57 -4.39 10.10
CA LEU A 192 -0.17 -4.65 8.88
C LEU A 192 0.30 -5.96 8.25
N GLU A 193 -0.58 -6.58 7.47
CA GLU A 193 -0.29 -7.71 6.61
C GLU A 193 -0.52 -7.27 5.16
N MET A 194 0.56 -7.19 4.40
CA MET A 194 0.49 -6.89 2.98
C MET A 194 -0.04 -8.11 2.22
N GLN A 195 -0.85 -7.85 1.20
CA GLN A 195 -1.44 -8.85 0.31
C GLN A 195 -0.86 -8.64 -1.10
N PRO A 196 0.26 -9.30 -1.45
CA PRO A 196 0.90 -9.11 -2.75
C PRO A 196 -0.06 -9.46 -3.89
N SER A 197 -0.21 -8.56 -4.86
CA SER A 197 -1.03 -8.78 -6.06
C SER A 197 -0.32 -9.61 -7.13
N GLY A 198 0.81 -10.25 -6.79
CA GLY A 198 1.67 -11.04 -7.68
C GLY A 198 2.94 -11.51 -6.97
N PRO A 199 3.86 -12.19 -7.68
CA PRO A 199 5.15 -12.60 -7.14
C PRO A 199 5.99 -11.38 -6.78
N VAL A 200 6.29 -11.21 -5.49
CA VAL A 200 7.12 -10.10 -4.99
C VAL A 200 8.17 -10.65 -4.03
N SER A 201 9.43 -10.32 -4.29
CA SER A 201 10.53 -10.62 -3.37
C SER A 201 10.57 -9.57 -2.27
N LEU A 202 10.14 -9.94 -1.07
CA LEU A 202 10.12 -9.02 0.07
C LEU A 202 11.39 -9.17 0.90
N LYS A 203 12.12 -8.05 1.03
CA LYS A 203 13.27 -7.99 1.94
C LYS A 203 12.81 -7.55 3.31
N ARG A 204 12.94 -8.44 4.29
CA ARG A 204 12.62 -8.16 5.68
C ARG A 204 13.83 -7.55 6.37
N LEU A 205 13.60 -6.52 7.17
CA LEU A 205 14.61 -5.87 7.99
C LEU A 205 14.75 -6.59 9.32
N SER A 206 16.00 -6.84 9.71
CA SER A 206 16.31 -7.46 11.00
C SER A 206 16.18 -6.45 12.13
N LEU A 207 15.42 -6.81 13.16
CA LEU A 207 15.38 -6.02 14.40
C LEU A 207 16.65 -6.29 15.21
N GLY A 208 17.38 -5.24 15.56
CA GLY A 208 18.53 -5.28 16.48
C GLY A 208 18.07 -5.30 17.95
N ASP A 209 19.05 -5.34 18.86
CA ASP A 209 18.82 -5.24 20.31
C ASP A 209 18.98 -3.79 20.77
N SER A 210 17.85 -3.14 21.06
CA SER A 210 17.83 -1.75 21.49
C SER A 210 18.35 -1.53 22.91
N SER A 211 18.46 -2.58 23.73
CA SER A 211 18.99 -2.50 25.10
C SER A 211 20.51 -2.28 25.14
N LEU A 212 21.20 -2.62 24.05
CA LEU A 212 22.64 -2.42 23.90
C LEU A 212 23.03 -1.01 23.44
N MET A 213 22.06 -0.23 22.96
CA MET A 213 22.27 1.12 22.45
C MET A 213 22.59 2.11 23.59
N LYS A 214 23.46 3.07 23.32
CA LYS A 214 23.92 4.09 24.26
C LYS A 214 23.73 5.50 23.70
N LYS A 215 23.68 6.49 24.60
CA LYS A 215 23.73 7.90 24.20
C LYS A 215 25.03 8.15 23.42
N GLY A 216 24.92 8.82 22.29
CA GLY A 216 26.02 9.11 21.38
C GLY A 216 26.18 8.09 20.25
N ASP A 217 25.52 6.92 20.32
CA ASP A 217 25.62 5.93 19.25
C ASP A 217 25.09 6.49 17.92
N PRO A 218 25.81 6.24 16.80
CA PRO A 218 25.38 6.68 15.48
C PRO A 218 24.14 5.90 15.04
N VAL A 219 23.19 6.62 14.49
CA VAL A 219 21.93 6.09 13.97
C VAL A 219 21.57 6.72 12.63
N TYR A 220 20.78 5.99 11.87
CA TYR A 220 20.39 6.36 10.52
C TYR A 220 18.89 6.18 10.33
N ALA A 221 18.26 7.09 9.59
CA ALA A 221 16.86 7.06 9.23
C ALA A 221 16.71 7.13 7.72
N LEU A 222 15.72 6.45 7.17
CA LEU A 222 15.35 6.59 5.77
C LEU A 222 14.08 7.42 5.67
N ASN A 223 14.12 8.56 4.96
CA ASN A 223 12.99 9.48 4.88
C ASN A 223 12.04 9.10 3.75
N ASP A 224 12.62 8.84 2.57
CA ASP A 224 11.88 8.45 1.38
C ASP A 224 12.46 7.14 0.83
N PRO A 225 11.68 6.04 0.87
CA PRO A 225 12.11 4.75 0.35
C PRO A 225 12.49 4.80 -1.14
N GLN A 226 11.90 5.69 -1.94
CA GLN A 226 12.11 5.71 -3.39
C GLN A 226 13.42 6.38 -3.80
N SER A 227 13.76 7.52 -3.18
CA SER A 227 15.03 8.22 -3.43
C SER A 227 16.21 7.63 -2.64
N ALA A 228 15.95 6.69 -1.74
CA ALA A 228 16.93 6.14 -0.80
C ALA A 228 17.66 7.22 0.02
N ASP A 229 16.99 8.37 0.23
CA ASP A 229 17.53 9.49 0.99
C ASP A 229 17.59 9.14 2.49
N SER A 230 18.83 9.02 3.00
CA SER A 230 19.11 8.66 4.38
C SER A 230 19.64 9.83 5.17
N ARG A 231 19.07 10.09 6.36
CA ARG A 231 19.62 11.03 7.35
C ARG A 231 20.43 10.27 8.40
N ASN A 232 21.55 10.83 8.78
CA ASN A 232 22.39 10.34 9.88
C ASN A 232 22.32 11.30 11.08
N GLY A 233 22.47 10.73 12.27
CA GLY A 233 22.54 11.47 13.52
C GLY A 233 22.99 10.55 14.65
N ASN A 234 22.77 10.98 15.89
CA ASN A 234 23.16 10.21 17.07
C ASN A 234 21.98 10.06 18.03
N LEU A 235 22.01 9.03 18.88
CA LEU A 235 21.09 8.94 20.01
C LEU A 235 21.41 10.02 21.04
N LEU A 236 20.45 10.90 21.30
CA LEU A 236 20.58 11.98 22.30
C LEU A 236 20.29 11.48 23.71
N ALA A 237 19.37 10.52 23.83
CA ALA A 237 19.10 9.81 25.06
C ALA A 237 18.51 8.43 24.77
N VAL A 238 18.89 7.43 25.58
CA VAL A 238 18.33 6.09 25.50
C VAL A 238 16.91 6.00 26.07
N ASN A 239 16.50 6.95 26.89
CA ASN A 239 15.14 7.09 27.40
C ASN A 239 14.71 8.55 27.20
N ALA A 240 13.67 8.79 26.41
CA ALA A 240 13.19 10.13 26.11
C ALA A 240 12.53 10.82 27.32
N LEU A 241 12.02 10.04 28.27
CA LEU A 241 11.47 10.50 29.54
C LEU A 241 11.99 9.58 30.65
N GLU A 242 12.20 10.12 31.86
CA GLU A 242 12.73 9.34 32.99
C GLU A 242 11.91 8.08 33.30
N SER A 243 10.57 8.17 33.18
CA SER A 243 9.66 7.05 33.42
C SER A 243 9.43 6.15 32.20
N ASN A 244 9.86 6.55 31.00
CA ASN A 244 9.59 5.83 29.76
C ASN A 244 10.85 5.18 29.18
N LYS A 245 10.95 3.86 29.38
CA LYS A 245 12.07 3.04 28.91
C LYS A 245 11.91 2.54 27.46
N ILE A 246 10.82 2.89 26.77
CA ILE A 246 10.44 2.35 25.46
C ILE A 246 10.82 3.29 24.31
N ILE A 247 11.17 4.56 24.59
CA ILE A 247 11.38 5.57 23.56
C ILE A 247 12.79 6.15 23.64
N PHE A 248 13.49 6.19 22.50
CA PHE A 248 14.72 6.94 22.28
C PHE A 248 14.45 8.42 21.98
N HIS A 249 15.35 9.30 22.39
CA HIS A 249 15.46 10.66 21.85
C HIS A 249 16.59 10.69 20.82
N VAL A 250 16.29 11.15 19.60
CA VAL A 250 17.12 10.96 18.41
C VAL A 250 17.49 12.32 17.82
N GLY A 251 18.77 12.50 17.51
CA GLY A 251 19.31 13.69 16.87
C GLY A 251 19.17 13.65 15.36
N ILE A 252 17.99 13.23 14.87
CA ILE A 252 17.62 13.24 13.46
C ILE A 252 16.30 14.00 13.35
N PRO A 253 16.19 15.02 12.50
CA PRO A 253 14.91 15.67 12.24
C PRO A 253 13.95 14.71 11.53
N ALA A 254 12.70 14.67 11.98
CA ALA A 254 11.62 13.92 11.34
C ALA A 254 10.42 14.85 11.08
N GLY A 255 9.85 14.76 9.89
CA GLY A 255 8.68 15.53 9.46
C GLY A 255 7.47 14.65 9.10
N PRO A 256 6.37 15.27 8.65
CA PRO A 256 5.21 14.54 8.15
C PRO A 256 5.61 13.54 7.07
N GLY A 257 5.24 12.27 7.25
CA GLY A 257 5.62 11.17 6.36
C GLY A 257 6.71 10.25 6.92
N ASP A 258 7.62 10.76 7.76
CA ASP A 258 8.72 9.97 8.34
C ASP A 258 8.23 9.04 9.48
N SER A 259 7.07 9.33 10.07
CA SER A 259 6.50 8.54 11.17
C SER A 259 6.26 7.09 10.76
N GLY A 260 6.68 6.17 11.62
CA GLY A 260 6.61 4.73 11.38
C GLY A 260 7.80 4.19 10.59
N GLY A 261 8.69 5.05 10.10
CA GLY A 261 9.91 4.67 9.42
C GLY A 261 10.94 4.00 10.35
N PRO A 262 11.81 3.13 9.82
CA PRO A 262 12.82 2.45 10.62
C PRO A 262 14.02 3.36 10.98
N LEU A 263 14.54 3.19 12.19
CA LEU A 263 15.80 3.75 12.68
C LEU A 263 16.84 2.63 12.82
N PHE A 264 18.02 2.81 12.23
CA PHE A 264 19.05 1.79 12.11
C PHE A 264 20.32 2.10 12.91
N ASN A 265 21.01 1.05 13.32
CA ASN A 265 22.40 1.14 13.77
C ASN A 265 23.39 0.99 12.58
N HIS A 266 24.68 1.10 12.86
CA HIS A 266 25.77 0.94 11.86
C HIS A 266 25.86 -0.47 11.24
N LYS A 267 25.15 -1.47 11.76
CA LYS A 267 25.06 -2.83 11.21
C LYS A 267 23.87 -3.01 10.26
N GLY A 268 23.09 -1.96 10.04
CA GLY A 268 21.85 -2.04 9.25
C GLY A 268 20.69 -2.75 9.96
N GLU A 269 20.77 -2.93 11.28
CA GLU A 269 19.68 -3.51 12.06
C GLU A 269 18.76 -2.40 12.56
N VAL A 270 17.45 -2.65 12.51
CA VAL A 270 16.44 -1.72 13.04
C VAL A 270 16.52 -1.72 14.56
N VAL A 271 16.90 -0.59 15.14
CA VAL A 271 16.96 -0.36 16.59
C VAL A 271 15.77 0.45 17.10
N GLY A 272 15.00 1.08 16.21
CA GLY A 272 13.73 1.68 16.57
C GLY A 272 12.82 2.02 15.39
N MET A 273 11.64 2.54 15.70
CA MET A 273 10.65 3.06 14.74
C MET A 273 10.38 4.53 15.04
N LEU A 274 10.59 5.39 14.06
CA LEU A 274 10.54 6.84 14.21
C LEU A 274 9.15 7.35 14.57
N LEU A 275 9.16 8.36 15.44
CA LEU A 275 8.03 9.19 15.81
C LEU A 275 8.43 10.65 15.61
N THR A 276 7.55 11.42 14.99
CA THR A 276 7.71 12.86 14.84
C THR A 276 7.48 13.57 16.17
N ARG A 277 7.79 14.86 16.22
CA ARG A 277 7.54 15.69 17.41
C ARG A 277 6.04 15.78 17.67
N GLU A 278 5.25 15.89 16.60
CA GLU A 278 3.79 15.97 16.62
C GLU A 278 3.16 14.67 17.16
N ASP A 279 3.73 13.51 16.82
CA ASP A 279 3.28 12.21 17.34
C ASP A 279 3.47 12.15 18.85
N ILE A 280 4.65 12.54 19.30
CA ILE A 280 5.04 12.47 20.70
C ILE A 280 4.27 13.47 21.56
N GLN A 281 3.96 14.67 21.05
CA GLN A 281 3.09 15.61 21.75
C GLN A 281 1.67 15.05 21.97
N LYS A 282 1.15 14.26 21.02
CA LYS A 282 -0.15 13.59 21.16
C LYS A 282 -0.10 12.43 22.16
N ILE A 283 0.99 11.65 22.16
CA ILE A 283 1.16 10.52 23.09
C ILE A 283 1.42 11.02 24.52
N PHE A 284 2.22 12.09 24.67
CA PHE A 284 2.62 12.67 25.95
C PHE A 284 2.17 14.13 26.04
N LEU A 285 0.91 14.32 26.43
CA LEU A 285 0.21 15.62 26.55
C LEU A 285 0.89 16.68 27.44
N ARG A 286 2.00 16.35 28.13
CA ARG A 286 2.69 17.21 29.11
C ARG A 286 4.22 17.19 28.99
N MET A 287 4.78 16.97 27.80
CA MET A 287 6.23 17.13 27.65
C MET A 287 6.63 18.61 27.58
N LYS A 288 7.84 18.90 28.07
CA LYS A 288 8.52 20.16 27.77
C LYS A 288 8.64 20.34 26.25
N PRO A 289 8.76 21.59 25.76
CA PRO A 289 9.02 21.87 24.35
C PRO A 289 10.15 20.99 23.83
N VAL A 290 9.89 20.24 22.76
CA VAL A 290 10.88 19.36 22.16
C VAL A 290 11.85 20.21 21.34
N PRO A 291 13.18 20.07 21.54
CA PRO A 291 14.16 20.79 20.76
C PRO A 291 13.95 20.61 19.25
N GLU A 292 14.14 21.68 18.50
CA GLU A 292 14.15 21.64 17.03
C GLU A 292 15.25 20.70 16.51
N ASN A 293 15.06 20.17 15.30
CA ASN A 293 15.98 19.23 14.66
C ASN A 293 16.19 17.88 15.38
N THR A 294 15.22 17.48 16.22
CA THR A 294 15.23 16.17 16.88
C THR A 294 13.92 15.42 16.65
N SER A 295 13.96 14.11 16.85
CA SER A 295 12.82 13.21 16.77
C SER A 295 12.91 12.14 17.86
N PHE A 296 12.00 11.18 17.83
CA PHE A 296 11.97 10.09 18.79
C PHE A 296 11.85 8.77 18.06
N ALA A 297 12.14 7.67 18.75
CA ALA A 297 11.91 6.34 18.18
C ALA A 297 11.47 5.33 19.24
N ILE A 298 10.48 4.50 18.91
CA ILE A 298 10.08 3.36 19.71
C ILE A 298 11.13 2.27 19.57
N LYS A 299 11.68 1.80 20.68
CA LYS A 299 12.74 0.80 20.73
C LYS A 299 12.35 -0.53 20.08
N SER A 300 13.30 -1.13 19.35
CA SER A 300 13.10 -2.40 18.66
C SER A 300 12.69 -3.55 19.58
N ASP A 301 13.07 -3.54 20.87
CA ASP A 301 12.64 -4.57 21.82
C ASP A 301 11.12 -4.53 22.07
N TYR A 302 10.53 -3.33 22.12
CA TYR A 302 9.09 -3.18 22.21
C TYR A 302 8.40 -3.64 20.92
N LEU A 303 8.98 -3.34 19.75
CA LEU A 303 8.48 -3.80 18.45
C LEU A 303 8.54 -5.32 18.34
N ARG A 304 9.62 -5.94 18.82
CA ARG A 304 9.78 -7.41 18.88
C ARG A 304 8.72 -8.05 19.76
N GLN A 305 8.43 -7.48 20.92
CA GLN A 305 7.32 -7.94 21.78
C GLN A 305 5.96 -7.78 21.10
N THR A 306 5.77 -6.67 20.40
CA THR A 306 4.55 -6.38 19.64
C THR A 306 4.32 -7.44 18.55
N LEU A 307 5.35 -7.75 17.75
CA LEU A 307 5.29 -8.81 16.75
C LEU A 307 5.01 -10.18 17.38
N LYS A 308 5.67 -10.53 18.50
CA LYS A 308 5.39 -11.78 19.24
C LYS A 308 3.93 -11.89 19.69
N ARG A 309 3.30 -10.79 20.09
CA ARG A 309 1.88 -10.77 20.49
C ARG A 309 0.94 -11.01 19.29
N VAL A 310 1.36 -10.67 18.09
CA VAL A 310 0.61 -10.94 16.85
C VAL A 310 0.86 -12.37 16.36
N SER A 311 2.09 -12.89 16.42
CA SER A 311 2.46 -14.23 15.91
C SER A 311 1.96 -15.40 16.77
N ARG A 312 1.53 -15.18 18.02
CA ARG A 312 0.93 -16.22 18.89
C ARG A 312 -0.38 -16.82 18.34
N SER A 313 -0.84 -16.37 17.17
CA SER A 313 -1.89 -17.00 16.37
C SER A 313 -1.39 -17.97 15.27
N GLY A 314 -0.13 -18.42 15.29
CA GLY A 314 0.26 -19.65 14.57
C GLY A 314 1.46 -19.62 13.62
N GLU A 315 2.40 -18.68 13.69
CA GLU A 315 3.61 -18.75 12.85
C GLU A 315 4.91 -18.41 13.61
N THR A 316 5.91 -19.27 13.46
CA THR A 316 7.27 -19.11 14.01
C THR A 316 8.12 -18.21 13.12
N SER A 317 8.83 -17.24 13.71
CA SER A 317 9.81 -16.40 12.99
C SER A 317 11.16 -17.11 12.79
N PRO A 318 11.72 -17.15 11.58
CA PRO A 318 13.15 -17.29 11.36
C PRO A 318 13.82 -15.90 11.37
N SER A 319 15.00 -15.83 11.98
CA SER A 319 15.87 -14.65 12.00
C SER A 319 16.40 -14.32 10.60
N GLY A 320 16.19 -13.09 10.13
CA GLY A 320 16.90 -12.55 8.98
C GLY A 320 18.39 -12.39 9.31
N HIS A 321 19.25 -12.68 8.35
CA HIS A 321 20.70 -12.47 8.50
C HIS A 321 20.99 -10.96 8.47
N PRO A 322 21.88 -10.45 9.34
CA PRO A 322 22.31 -9.07 9.28
C PRO A 322 22.95 -8.80 7.90
N ALA A 323 22.66 -7.65 7.32
CA ALA A 323 23.33 -7.21 6.11
C ALA A 323 24.78 -6.85 6.48
N THR A 324 25.76 -7.54 5.89
CA THR A 324 27.18 -7.19 6.01
C THR A 324 27.63 -6.55 4.70
N GLY A 325 28.07 -5.30 4.72
CA GLY A 325 28.49 -4.59 3.51
C GLY A 325 28.88 -3.13 3.75
N SER A 326 29.29 -2.45 2.69
CA SER A 326 29.53 -1.00 2.71
C SER A 326 28.26 -0.22 3.05
N LEU A 327 28.38 1.01 3.53
CA LEU A 327 27.22 1.86 3.88
C LEU A 327 26.23 1.97 2.69
N ALA A 328 26.72 2.05 1.46
CA ALA A 328 25.89 2.07 0.25
C ALA A 328 25.09 0.77 0.05
N ALA A 329 25.70 -0.39 0.26
CA ALA A 329 25.02 -1.69 0.18
C ALA A 329 23.99 -1.86 1.31
N LEU A 330 24.27 -1.31 2.49
CA LEU A 330 23.31 -1.28 3.60
C LEU A 330 22.11 -0.39 3.28
N THR A 331 22.33 0.79 2.68
CA THR A 331 21.25 1.70 2.27
C THR A 331 20.30 1.05 1.28
N GLU A 332 20.81 0.30 0.30
CA GLU A 332 19.97 -0.41 -0.68
C GLU A 332 19.12 -1.51 -0.02
N VAL A 333 19.71 -2.29 0.89
CA VAL A 333 18.98 -3.29 1.69
C VAL A 333 17.88 -2.63 2.52
N ILE A 334 18.23 -1.55 3.21
CA ILE A 334 17.33 -0.77 4.06
C ILE A 334 16.18 -0.20 3.23
N ALA A 335 16.48 0.40 2.09
CA ALA A 335 15.48 0.96 1.19
C ALA A 335 14.49 -0.12 0.76
N SER A 336 14.96 -1.26 0.27
CA SER A 336 14.09 -2.34 -0.22
C SER A 336 13.16 -2.96 0.85
N GLY A 337 13.49 -2.82 2.14
CA GLY A 337 12.64 -3.26 3.25
C GLY A 337 11.80 -2.14 3.88
N THR A 338 11.99 -0.89 3.46
CA THR A 338 11.21 0.28 3.89
C THR A 338 10.13 0.58 2.86
N VAL A 339 8.94 0.96 3.32
CA VAL A 339 7.75 1.10 2.47
C VAL A 339 6.99 2.38 2.75
N THR A 340 6.29 2.92 1.75
CA THR A 340 5.33 4.00 1.97
C THR A 340 3.96 3.41 2.32
N ILE A 341 3.31 3.98 3.34
CA ILE A 341 1.94 3.65 3.72
C ILE A 341 1.00 4.65 3.04
N GLU A 342 0.04 4.14 2.28
CA GLU A 342 -0.99 4.93 1.64
C GLU A 342 -2.37 4.49 2.10
N VAL A 343 -3.25 5.46 2.34
CA VAL A 343 -4.60 5.20 2.84
C VAL A 343 -5.64 5.92 2.00
N SER A 344 -6.85 5.35 1.97
CA SER A 344 -8.04 5.98 1.42
C SER A 344 -9.13 6.09 2.51
N PRO A 345 -9.81 7.25 2.62
CA PRO A 345 -10.87 7.48 3.61
C PRO A 345 -12.06 6.54 3.50
#